data_AF-A0A1B0DHJ1-F1
#
_entry.id   AF-A0A1B0DHJ1-F1
#
_cell.length_a   1.000
_cell.length_b   1.000
_cell.length_c   1.000
_cell.angle_alpha   90.00
_cell.angle_beta   90.00
_cell.angle_gamma   90.00
#
_symmetry.space_group_name_H-M   'P 1'
#
loop_
_entity.id
_entity.type
_entity.pdbx_description
1 polymer ?
#
loop_
_entity_poly.entity_id
_entity_poly.type
_entity_poly.pdbx_seq_one_letter_code
_entity_poly.pdbx_strand_id
1 'polypeptide(L)'
;MTSEHTMEPTRRFFEKHDFFGLREEDIVMFEQGSLPCFDFEGRILLDERHRLAKAPDGNGGIYRALCERGILSDMISRGVLYLHAHSVDNILIRVADPIFIGYCVQQSADCAAKVVEKSQPSEPVGVVCVVDGKYQVVEYSEITSKSAEMRKPDGRLTFSAGNICNHFFTTAFLQRVAGQHEKELKLHVAQKKIPSVDKDGVRRTPDKPNGIKVEKFVFDVFQFAEKFVVVEVERNEEFSALKNADGAKKDCPSTARQMTIFEKLRDHLATYGQEHLVQFWDELTDDERRELQEDINEFDLEEVHTIFRRAIAGLQDASEKLDDQLQPMPESLCMSVKRTDPTLLREYESEGLRQVAQGYVGVLLMAGGQGTRLGFNHPKGMYDVGLPSRKTLFQIQAERIRKLERLAHDATGQEGHITW
;
A
#
# COMPACT_ATOMS: atom_id res chain seq x y z
N MET A 1 -8.88 -8.67 -7.96
CA MET A 1 -9.85 -8.30 -6.90
C MET A 1 -10.32 -6.85 -7.03
N THR A 2 -11.62 -6.60 -7.10
CA THR A 2 -12.27 -5.28 -7.16
C THR A 2 -13.18 -5.03 -5.95
N SER A 3 -13.79 -3.85 -5.84
CA SER A 3 -14.88 -3.55 -4.90
C SER A 3 -16.22 -3.47 -5.64
N GLU A 4 -17.34 -3.43 -4.89
CA GLU A 4 -18.68 -3.24 -5.47
C GLU A 4 -18.79 -1.97 -6.35
N HIS A 5 -17.95 -0.96 -6.09
CA HIS A 5 -17.92 0.28 -6.87
C HIS A 5 -16.96 0.26 -8.06
N THR A 6 -15.98 -0.66 -8.07
CA THR A 6 -14.98 -0.74 -9.14
C THR A 6 -15.19 -1.90 -10.11
N MET A 7 -15.97 -2.93 -9.74
CA MET A 7 -16.17 -4.13 -10.55
C MET A 7 -16.67 -3.83 -11.97
N GLU A 8 -17.86 -3.24 -12.09
CA GLU A 8 -18.48 -3.03 -13.41
C GLU A 8 -17.69 -2.07 -14.30
N PRO A 9 -17.19 -0.91 -13.81
CA PRO A 9 -16.34 -0.05 -14.63
C PRO A 9 -15.04 -0.73 -15.06
N THR A 10 -14.41 -1.55 -14.20
CA THR A 10 -13.20 -2.30 -14.55
C THR A 10 -13.48 -3.34 -15.63
N ARG A 11 -14.56 -4.14 -15.50
CA ARG A 11 -14.94 -5.15 -16.49
C ARG A 11 -15.12 -4.53 -17.88
N ARG A 12 -15.96 -3.50 -17.99
CA ARG A 12 -16.19 -2.78 -19.25
C ARG A 12 -14.92 -2.19 -19.84
N PHE A 13 -14.01 -1.73 -18.98
CA PHE A 13 -12.74 -1.16 -19.44
C PHE A 13 -11.85 -2.22 -20.09
N PHE A 14 -11.78 -3.42 -19.52
CA PHE A 14 -11.02 -4.53 -20.12
C PHE A 14 -11.66 -5.01 -21.43
N GLU A 15 -12.97 -5.23 -21.45
CA GLU A 15 -13.71 -5.62 -22.67
C GLU A 15 -13.50 -4.60 -23.81
N LYS A 16 -13.59 -3.30 -23.50
CA LYS A 16 -13.36 -2.23 -24.47
C LYS A 16 -11.97 -2.25 -25.09
N HIS A 17 -10.96 -2.75 -24.37
CA HIS A 17 -9.57 -2.78 -24.81
C HIS A 17 -9.11 -4.18 -25.22
N ASP A 18 -10.04 -5.08 -25.52
CA ASP A 18 -9.75 -6.46 -25.96
C ASP A 18 -8.78 -7.15 -24.99
N PHE A 19 -9.03 -6.96 -23.68
CA PHE A 19 -8.23 -7.50 -22.58
C PHE A 19 -6.72 -7.18 -22.68
N PHE A 20 -6.36 -6.10 -23.39
CA PHE A 20 -4.98 -5.69 -23.69
C PHE A 20 -4.15 -6.78 -24.40
N GLY A 21 -4.84 -7.69 -25.11
CA GLY A 21 -4.27 -8.84 -25.82
C GLY A 21 -3.84 -10.00 -24.92
N LEU A 22 -4.31 -10.05 -23.67
CA LEU A 22 -4.32 -11.26 -22.86
C LEU A 22 -5.52 -12.14 -23.25
N ARG A 23 -5.48 -13.42 -22.87
CA ARG A 23 -6.61 -14.33 -23.01
C ARG A 23 -7.70 -13.97 -22.01
N GLU A 24 -8.93 -13.82 -22.47
CA GLU A 24 -10.07 -13.46 -21.62
C GLU A 24 -10.28 -14.51 -20.51
N GLU A 25 -10.12 -15.79 -20.85
CA GLU A 25 -10.27 -16.90 -19.91
C GLU A 25 -9.21 -16.95 -18.79
N ASP A 26 -8.13 -16.20 -18.92
CA ASP A 26 -7.07 -16.08 -17.91
C ASP A 26 -7.24 -14.84 -17.02
N ILE A 27 -8.26 -14.00 -17.26
CA ILE A 27 -8.56 -12.82 -16.44
C ILE A 27 -9.77 -13.11 -15.56
N VAL A 28 -9.53 -13.31 -14.26
CA VAL A 28 -10.57 -13.71 -13.30
C VAL A 28 -10.91 -12.55 -12.36
N MET A 29 -11.96 -11.83 -12.72
CA MET A 29 -12.45 -10.71 -11.90
C MET A 29 -13.39 -11.18 -10.78
N PHE A 30 -13.08 -10.81 -9.53
CA PHE A 30 -13.93 -11.06 -8.38
C PHE A 30 -13.96 -9.88 -7.40
N GLU A 31 -15.08 -9.75 -6.68
CA GLU A 31 -15.30 -8.68 -5.69
C GLU A 31 -14.86 -9.11 -4.30
N GLN A 32 -14.18 -8.19 -3.60
CA GLN A 32 -13.98 -8.28 -2.16
C GLN A 32 -15.30 -8.06 -1.39
N GLY A 33 -15.27 -8.33 -0.09
CA GLY A 33 -16.41 -8.13 0.79
C GLY A 33 -16.63 -6.65 1.16
N SER A 34 -17.58 -6.46 2.07
CA SER A 34 -17.81 -5.17 2.71
C SER A 34 -18.27 -5.41 4.14
N LEU A 35 -17.87 -4.53 5.05
CA LEU A 35 -18.32 -4.50 6.44
C LEU A 35 -19.22 -3.29 6.70
N PRO A 36 -20.20 -3.42 7.61
CA PRO A 36 -20.98 -2.27 8.05
C PRO A 36 -20.11 -1.23 8.75
N CYS A 37 -20.48 0.04 8.60
CA CYS A 37 -19.94 1.14 9.38
C CYS A 37 -20.65 1.23 10.73
N PHE A 38 -19.92 1.53 11.80
CA PHE A 38 -20.45 1.65 13.15
C PHE A 38 -20.27 3.05 13.70
N ASP A 39 -21.15 3.51 14.59
CA ASP A 39 -20.84 4.62 15.48
C ASP A 39 -19.94 4.18 16.64
N PHE A 40 -19.57 5.13 17.51
CA PHE A 40 -18.67 4.87 18.64
C PHE A 40 -19.31 4.03 19.75
N GLU A 41 -20.64 3.85 19.74
CA GLU A 41 -21.35 2.95 20.64
C GLU A 41 -21.55 1.55 20.03
N GLY A 42 -21.02 1.30 18.83
CA GLY A 42 -21.10 0.00 18.15
C GLY A 42 -22.42 -0.25 17.42
N ARG A 43 -23.25 0.78 17.18
CA ARG A 43 -24.48 0.65 16.40
C ARG A 43 -24.18 0.82 14.92
N ILE A 44 -24.84 0.04 14.08
CA ILE A 44 -24.68 0.12 12.62
C ILE A 44 -25.31 1.41 12.09
N LEU A 45 -24.57 2.14 11.26
CA LEU A 45 -25.03 3.35 10.60
C LEU A 45 -25.89 3.03 9.36
N LEU A 46 -26.92 3.83 9.12
CA LEU A 46 -27.69 3.83 7.88
C LEU A 46 -27.12 4.86 6.90
N ASP A 47 -26.86 4.47 5.65
CA ASP A 47 -26.50 5.39 4.57
C ASP A 47 -27.76 6.05 3.99
N GLU A 48 -28.83 5.26 3.83
CA GLU A 48 -30.17 5.72 3.48
C GLU A 48 -31.20 5.05 4.40
N ARG A 49 -32.44 5.55 4.44
CA ARG A 49 -33.50 5.02 5.33
C ARG A 49 -33.73 3.51 5.19
N HIS A 50 -33.35 2.93 4.06
CA HIS A 50 -33.52 1.53 3.70
C HIS A 50 -32.18 0.82 3.39
N ARG A 51 -31.03 1.44 3.68
CA ARG A 51 -29.71 0.93 3.29
C ARG A 51 -28.67 1.15 4.38
N LEU A 52 -27.95 0.08 4.74
CA LEU A 52 -26.82 0.16 5.67
C LEU A 52 -25.65 0.93 5.04
N ALA A 53 -24.96 1.73 5.85
CA ALA A 53 -23.65 2.25 5.47
C ALA A 53 -22.63 1.11 5.53
N LYS A 54 -21.97 0.84 4.41
CA LYS A 54 -20.94 -0.18 4.28
C LYS A 54 -19.64 0.45 3.80
N ALA A 55 -18.52 -0.22 4.07
CA ALA A 55 -17.24 0.07 3.45
C ALA A 55 -16.56 -1.25 3.03
N PRO A 56 -15.62 -1.21 2.06
CA PRO A 56 -14.74 -2.34 1.81
C PRO A 56 -14.10 -2.85 3.10
N ASP A 57 -13.90 -4.15 3.21
CA ASP A 57 -13.36 -4.83 4.39
C ASP A 57 -11.81 -4.84 4.46
N GLY A 58 -11.17 -3.91 3.75
CA GLY A 58 -9.71 -3.81 3.62
C GLY A 58 -9.13 -4.79 2.60
N ASN A 59 -7.84 -4.62 2.27
CA ASN A 59 -7.16 -5.52 1.33
C ASN A 59 -6.96 -6.94 1.91
N GLY A 60 -7.04 -7.12 3.23
CA GLY A 60 -7.07 -8.42 3.90
C GLY A 60 -8.41 -9.16 3.76
N GLY A 61 -9.47 -8.52 3.25
CA GLY A 61 -10.71 -9.21 2.86
C GLY A 61 -10.52 -10.23 1.72
N ILE A 62 -9.34 -10.21 1.09
CA ILE A 62 -8.96 -11.10 0.00
C ILE A 62 -9.07 -12.58 0.35
N TYR A 63 -8.70 -13.01 1.56
CA TYR A 63 -8.71 -14.43 1.93
C TYR A 63 -10.12 -15.01 1.96
N ARG A 64 -11.06 -14.23 2.51
CA ARG A 64 -12.47 -14.55 2.49
C ARG A 64 -13.02 -14.58 1.06
N ALA A 65 -12.72 -13.55 0.28
CA ALA A 65 -13.18 -13.44 -1.11
C ALA A 65 -12.64 -14.59 -1.99
N LEU A 66 -11.37 -14.98 -1.83
CA LEU A 66 -10.76 -16.09 -2.55
C LEU A 66 -11.52 -17.42 -2.31
N CYS A 67 -12.03 -17.62 -1.09
CA CYS A 67 -12.84 -18.80 -0.75
C CYS A 67 -14.29 -18.68 -1.23
N GLU A 68 -15.01 -17.62 -0.81
CA GLU A 68 -16.45 -17.46 -1.07
C GLU A 68 -16.78 -17.26 -2.56
N ARG A 69 -15.84 -16.73 -3.35
CA ARG A 69 -16.00 -16.51 -4.79
C ARG A 69 -15.45 -17.66 -5.65
N GLY A 70 -14.98 -18.75 -5.03
CA GLY A 70 -14.49 -19.93 -5.74
C GLY A 70 -13.11 -19.77 -6.40
N ILE A 71 -12.38 -18.69 -6.12
CA ILE A 71 -11.08 -18.40 -6.75
C ILE A 71 -10.01 -19.41 -6.32
N LEU A 72 -10.01 -19.85 -5.06
CA LEU A 72 -9.10 -20.93 -4.63
C LEU A 72 -9.38 -22.23 -5.40
N SER A 73 -10.65 -22.53 -5.66
CA SER A 73 -11.01 -23.73 -6.44
C SER A 73 -10.56 -23.60 -7.90
N ASP A 74 -10.72 -22.42 -8.49
CA ASP A 74 -10.23 -22.11 -9.84
C ASP A 74 -8.70 -22.25 -9.93
N MET A 75 -7.95 -21.65 -8.99
CA MET A 75 -6.48 -21.77 -8.91
C MET A 75 -6.03 -23.24 -8.89
N ILE A 76 -6.66 -24.07 -8.04
CA ILE A 76 -6.35 -25.50 -7.95
C ILE A 76 -6.67 -26.22 -9.26
N SER A 77 -7.83 -25.92 -9.86
CA SER A 77 -8.24 -26.56 -11.12
C SER A 77 -7.33 -26.23 -12.30
N ARG A 78 -6.73 -25.04 -12.29
CA ARG A 78 -5.74 -24.57 -13.27
C ARG A 78 -4.32 -25.05 -13.00
N GLY A 79 -4.07 -25.63 -11.82
CA GLY A 79 -2.72 -26.02 -11.40
C GLY A 79 -1.85 -24.85 -10.95
N VAL A 80 -2.42 -23.68 -10.65
CA VAL A 80 -1.66 -22.55 -10.09
C VAL A 80 -1.14 -22.93 -8.71
N LEU A 81 0.18 -22.88 -8.54
CA LEU A 81 0.87 -23.20 -7.28
C LEU A 81 1.32 -21.96 -6.52
N TYR A 82 1.63 -20.88 -7.25
CA TYR A 82 2.24 -19.67 -6.72
C TYR A 82 1.45 -18.44 -7.14
N LEU A 83 1.19 -17.54 -6.21
CA LEU A 83 0.44 -16.32 -6.42
C LEU A 83 1.30 -15.11 -6.07
N HIS A 84 1.55 -14.24 -7.05
CA HIS A 84 2.14 -12.93 -6.84
C HIS A 84 1.04 -11.88 -6.61
N ALA A 85 0.83 -11.49 -5.36
CA ALA A 85 -0.18 -10.51 -4.97
C ALA A 85 0.41 -9.11 -4.80
N HIS A 86 -0.19 -8.10 -5.44
CA HIS A 86 0.29 -6.73 -5.31
C HIS A 86 -0.79 -5.66 -5.47
N SER A 87 -0.47 -4.45 -5.00
CA SER A 87 -1.31 -3.26 -5.20
C SER A 87 -1.26 -2.75 -6.65
N VAL A 88 -2.38 -2.20 -7.12
CA VAL A 88 -2.49 -1.60 -8.48
C VAL A 88 -1.68 -0.33 -8.67
N ASP A 89 -1.27 0.32 -7.59
CA ASP A 89 -0.76 1.69 -7.64
C ASP A 89 0.75 1.85 -7.78
N ASN A 90 1.49 0.75 -7.83
CA ASN A 90 2.92 0.77 -8.10
C ASN A 90 3.17 0.68 -9.61
N ILE A 91 3.59 1.78 -10.23
CA ILE A 91 3.89 1.81 -11.67
C ILE A 91 5.16 1.02 -12.02
N LEU A 92 6.12 0.90 -11.10
CA LEU A 92 7.38 0.19 -11.31
C LEU A 92 7.28 -1.33 -11.04
N ILE A 93 6.09 -1.82 -10.70
CA ILE A 93 5.89 -3.22 -10.32
C ILE A 93 6.42 -4.21 -11.39
N ARG A 94 7.34 -5.10 -10.99
CA ARG A 94 7.69 -6.27 -11.80
C ARG A 94 6.63 -7.35 -11.59
N VAL A 95 5.63 -7.37 -12.48
CA VAL A 95 4.51 -8.32 -12.42
C VAL A 95 5.04 -9.74 -12.64
N ALA A 96 4.75 -10.64 -11.69
CA ALA A 96 5.23 -12.02 -11.68
C ALA A 96 6.76 -12.11 -11.84
N ASP A 97 7.49 -11.25 -11.11
CA ASP A 97 8.95 -11.19 -11.17
C ASP A 97 9.60 -12.58 -11.01
N PRO A 98 10.28 -13.10 -12.04
CA PRO A 98 10.85 -14.44 -12.02
C PRO A 98 11.97 -14.60 -10.98
N ILE A 99 12.72 -13.54 -10.66
CA ILE A 99 13.74 -13.61 -9.59
C ILE A 99 13.04 -13.81 -8.24
N PHE A 100 12.01 -13.03 -7.96
CA PHE A 100 11.25 -13.14 -6.72
C PHE A 100 10.59 -14.52 -6.58
N ILE A 101 9.89 -14.98 -7.62
CA ILE A 101 9.22 -16.29 -7.63
C ILE A 101 10.25 -17.41 -7.48
N GLY A 102 11.29 -17.41 -8.30
CA GLY A 102 12.31 -18.47 -8.27
C GLY A 102 13.05 -18.54 -6.95
N TYR A 103 13.37 -17.39 -6.34
CA TYR A 103 13.92 -17.37 -4.98
C TYR A 103 12.95 -18.02 -3.97
N CYS A 104 11.67 -17.63 -3.96
CA CYS A 104 10.68 -18.20 -3.05
C CYS A 104 10.54 -19.73 -3.24
N VAL A 105 10.53 -20.19 -4.49
CA VAL A 105 10.44 -21.63 -4.83
C VAL A 105 11.68 -22.38 -4.37
N GLN A 106 12.88 -21.88 -4.64
CA GLN A 106 14.12 -22.52 -4.17
C GLN A 106 14.23 -22.54 -2.65
N GLN A 107 13.72 -21.50 -1.98
CA GLN A 107 13.61 -21.50 -0.54
C GLN A 107 12.46 -22.39 -0.03
N SER A 108 11.61 -22.97 -0.86
CA SER A 108 10.39 -23.67 -0.41
C SER A 108 9.55 -22.80 0.54
N ALA A 109 9.53 -21.49 0.29
CA ALA A 109 8.75 -20.53 1.06
C ALA A 109 7.26 -20.72 0.74
N ASP A 110 6.41 -20.63 1.75
CA ASP A 110 4.96 -20.66 1.57
C ASP A 110 4.33 -19.26 1.53
N CYS A 111 5.06 -18.27 2.05
CA CYS A 111 4.73 -16.86 2.02
C CYS A 111 6.02 -16.00 1.93
N ALA A 112 5.97 -14.88 1.21
CA ALA A 112 7.08 -13.92 1.21
C ALA A 112 6.63 -12.48 1.02
N ALA A 113 7.46 -11.54 1.45
CA ALA A 113 7.28 -10.11 1.19
C ALA A 113 8.45 -9.54 0.41
N LYS A 114 8.15 -8.81 -0.67
CA LYS A 114 9.12 -7.94 -1.32
C LYS A 114 9.11 -6.59 -0.63
N VAL A 115 10.30 -6.05 -0.35
CA VAL A 115 10.53 -4.83 0.43
C VAL A 115 11.52 -3.91 -0.26
N VAL A 116 11.50 -2.64 0.10
CA VAL A 116 12.57 -1.69 -0.22
C VAL A 116 13.23 -1.23 1.07
N GLU A 117 14.49 -0.80 0.97
CA GLU A 117 15.14 -0.18 2.12
C GLU A 117 14.40 1.13 2.50
N LYS A 118 13.98 1.19 3.76
CA LYS A 118 13.39 2.39 4.38
C LYS A 118 14.49 3.46 4.48
N SER A 119 14.26 4.62 3.87
CA SER A 119 15.31 5.64 3.70
C SER A 119 15.56 6.46 4.97
N GLN A 120 14.52 6.68 5.77
CA GLN A 120 14.57 7.49 6.98
C GLN A 120 13.56 7.01 8.03
N PRO A 121 13.80 7.23 9.33
CA PRO A 121 12.91 6.79 10.42
C PRO A 121 11.43 7.19 10.24
N SER A 122 11.19 8.40 9.76
CA SER A 122 9.85 9.00 9.59
C SER A 122 9.14 8.62 8.29
N GLU A 123 9.75 7.80 7.42
CA GLU A 123 9.09 7.38 6.19
C GLU A 123 7.78 6.62 6.52
N PRO A 124 6.62 7.01 5.95
CA PRO A 124 5.32 6.43 6.26
C PRO A 124 5.12 5.10 5.53
N VAL A 125 5.94 4.12 5.89
CA VAL A 125 5.94 2.76 5.36
C VAL A 125 5.98 1.77 6.53
N GLY A 126 5.10 0.78 6.51
CA GLY A 126 5.15 -0.32 7.46
C GLY A 126 6.43 -1.13 7.29
N VAL A 127 6.96 -1.67 8.39
CA VAL A 127 8.21 -2.44 8.40
C VAL A 127 7.92 -3.92 8.60
N VAL A 128 8.49 -4.78 7.75
CA VAL A 128 8.44 -6.23 7.93
C VAL A 128 9.40 -6.62 9.05
N CYS A 129 8.90 -7.32 10.06
CA CYS A 129 9.64 -7.65 11.27
C CYS A 129 9.10 -8.91 11.95
N VAL A 130 9.66 -9.24 13.10
CA VAL A 130 9.20 -10.32 13.98
C VAL A 130 8.70 -9.70 15.28
N VAL A 131 7.50 -10.08 15.70
CA VAL A 131 6.91 -9.70 16.99
C VAL A 131 6.43 -10.97 17.68
N ASP A 132 6.90 -11.23 18.89
CA ASP A 132 6.60 -12.45 19.66
C ASP A 132 6.85 -13.75 18.85
N GLY A 133 7.97 -13.78 18.11
CA GLY A 133 8.36 -14.92 17.28
C GLY A 133 7.52 -15.12 16.02
N LYS A 134 6.61 -14.21 15.70
CA LYS A 134 5.74 -14.25 14.52
C LYS A 134 6.11 -13.16 13.51
N TYR A 135 6.17 -13.51 12.23
CA TYR A 135 6.39 -12.53 11.15
C TYR A 135 5.19 -11.61 11.00
N GLN A 136 5.42 -10.31 10.96
CA GLN A 136 4.37 -9.30 10.87
C GLN A 136 4.86 -8.08 10.07
N VAL A 137 3.92 -7.19 9.75
CA VAL A 137 4.24 -5.81 9.36
C VAL A 137 3.74 -4.91 10.46
N VAL A 138 4.65 -4.12 11.05
CA VAL A 138 4.29 -3.07 11.99
C VAL A 138 4.14 -1.78 11.19
N GLU A 139 2.94 -1.21 11.21
CA GLU A 139 2.66 0.04 10.50
C GLU A 139 3.45 1.20 11.11
N TYR A 140 3.76 2.22 10.28
CA TYR A 140 4.55 3.37 10.72
C TYR A 140 3.88 4.17 11.86
N SER A 141 2.55 4.05 12.00
CA SER A 141 1.79 4.66 13.09
C SER A 141 1.81 3.84 14.39
N GLU A 142 2.29 2.59 14.33
CA GLU A 142 2.35 1.67 15.47
C GLU A 142 3.79 1.53 16.04
N ILE A 143 4.81 1.93 15.28
CA ILE A 143 6.22 1.92 15.73
C ILE A 143 6.57 3.20 16.51
N THR A 144 7.33 3.08 17.59
CA THR A 144 7.83 4.25 18.33
C THR A 144 8.99 4.94 17.61
N SER A 145 9.27 6.20 17.97
CA SER A 145 10.47 6.90 17.49
C SER A 145 11.75 6.16 17.87
N LYS A 146 11.83 5.58 19.08
CA LYS A 146 13.00 4.82 19.56
C LYS A 146 13.30 3.65 18.63
N SER A 147 12.30 2.84 18.30
CA SER A 147 12.46 1.70 17.39
C SER A 147 12.71 2.16 15.95
N ALA A 148 12.00 3.18 15.48
CA ALA A 148 12.14 3.70 14.12
C ALA A 148 13.53 4.31 13.84
N GLU A 149 14.18 4.91 14.85
CA GLU A 149 15.51 5.52 14.75
C GLU A 149 16.66 4.55 15.03
N MET A 150 16.36 3.33 15.48
CA MET A 150 17.36 2.32 15.81
C MET A 150 18.22 1.97 14.60
N ARG A 151 19.54 1.89 14.79
CA ARG A 151 20.51 1.60 13.72
C ARG A 151 21.37 0.39 14.02
N LYS A 152 21.75 -0.31 12.96
CA LYS A 152 22.81 -1.34 12.95
C LYS A 152 24.19 -0.67 13.08
N PRO A 153 25.26 -1.43 13.42
CA PRO A 153 26.62 -0.91 13.46
C PRO A 153 27.12 -0.30 12.14
N ASP A 154 26.56 -0.72 11.01
CA ASP A 154 26.87 -0.17 9.67
C ASP A 154 26.14 1.15 9.35
N GLY A 155 25.34 1.68 10.29
CA GLY A 155 24.60 2.92 10.16
C GLY A 155 23.22 2.80 9.52
N ARG A 156 22.87 1.64 8.93
CA ARG A 156 21.52 1.40 8.37
C ARG A 156 20.49 1.28 9.49
N LEU A 157 19.22 1.53 9.18
CA LEU A 157 18.13 1.32 10.13
C LEU A 157 18.03 -0.18 10.48
N THR A 158 17.82 -0.49 11.76
CA THR A 158 17.59 -1.86 12.21
C THR A 158 16.29 -2.41 11.60
N PHE A 159 15.25 -1.59 11.57
CA PHE A 159 13.96 -1.89 10.94
C PHE A 159 13.86 -1.21 9.58
N SER A 160 14.64 -1.71 8.62
CA SER A 160 14.75 -1.12 7.27
C SER A 160 13.90 -1.79 6.19
N ALA A 161 13.26 -2.93 6.49
CA ALA A 161 12.48 -3.69 5.51
C ALA A 161 11.10 -3.04 5.24
N GLY A 162 11.08 -1.98 4.43
CA GLY A 162 9.86 -1.23 4.09
C GLY A 162 8.92 -2.03 3.20
N ASN A 163 7.72 -2.33 3.71
CA ASN A 163 6.68 -3.06 3.00
C ASN A 163 6.14 -2.24 1.80
N ILE A 164 6.21 -2.82 0.60
CA ILE A 164 5.69 -2.20 -0.63
C ILE A 164 4.40 -2.85 -1.15
N CYS A 165 3.74 -3.67 -0.32
CA CYS A 165 2.51 -4.37 -0.67
C CYS A 165 2.67 -5.25 -1.93
N ASN A 166 3.77 -6.02 -1.95
CA ASN A 166 4.10 -7.01 -2.96
C ASN A 166 4.48 -8.32 -2.25
N HIS A 167 3.70 -9.36 -2.51
CA HIS A 167 3.71 -10.59 -1.73
C HIS A 167 3.71 -11.82 -2.63
N PHE A 168 4.31 -12.89 -2.14
CA PHE A 168 4.22 -14.22 -2.71
C PHE A 168 3.44 -15.10 -1.74
N PHE A 169 2.53 -15.91 -2.28
CA PHE A 169 1.81 -16.92 -1.51
C PHE A 169 1.76 -18.22 -2.31
N THR A 170 1.92 -19.36 -1.64
CA THR A 170 1.54 -20.63 -2.24
C THR A 170 0.02 -20.82 -2.19
N THR A 171 -0.55 -21.53 -3.16
CA THR A 171 -1.98 -21.89 -3.15
C THR A 171 -2.33 -22.67 -1.88
N ALA A 172 -1.44 -23.57 -1.44
CA ALA A 172 -1.61 -24.32 -0.19
C ALA A 172 -1.67 -23.40 1.05
N PHE A 173 -0.79 -22.40 1.14
CA PHE A 173 -0.84 -21.40 2.21
C PHE A 173 -2.18 -20.63 2.21
N LEU A 174 -2.63 -20.17 1.03
CA LEU A 174 -3.90 -19.45 0.91
C LEU A 174 -5.10 -20.32 1.31
N GLN A 175 -5.10 -21.61 0.96
CA GLN A 175 -6.15 -22.54 1.41
C GLN A 175 -6.18 -22.67 2.94
N ARG A 176 -5.01 -22.82 3.59
CA ARG A 176 -4.93 -22.90 5.06
C ARG A 176 -5.43 -21.60 5.69
N VAL A 177 -4.94 -20.45 5.24
CA VAL A 177 -5.36 -19.15 5.76
C VAL A 177 -6.87 -18.95 5.59
N ALA A 178 -7.40 -19.12 4.39
CA ALA A 178 -8.82 -18.89 4.12
C ALA A 178 -9.74 -19.87 4.87
N GLY A 179 -9.30 -21.12 5.05
CA GLY A 179 -10.09 -22.16 5.72
C GLY A 179 -10.00 -22.15 7.25
N GLN A 180 -8.86 -21.71 7.81
CA GLN A 180 -8.56 -21.89 9.24
C GLN A 180 -8.30 -20.57 9.97
N HIS A 181 -7.59 -19.62 9.36
CA HIS A 181 -7.08 -18.43 10.04
C HIS A 181 -7.76 -17.10 9.65
N GLU A 182 -8.63 -17.09 8.63
CA GLU A 182 -9.28 -15.85 8.15
C GLU A 182 -9.98 -15.08 9.27
N LYS A 183 -10.62 -15.80 10.20
CA LYS A 183 -11.33 -15.22 11.35
C LYS A 183 -10.41 -14.75 12.47
N GLU A 184 -9.16 -15.20 12.49
CA GLU A 184 -8.14 -14.83 13.48
C GLU A 184 -7.42 -13.52 13.11
N LEU A 185 -7.64 -13.00 11.89
CA LEU A 185 -7.00 -11.77 11.42
C LEU A 185 -7.41 -10.55 12.26
N LYS A 186 -6.40 -9.74 12.59
CA LYS A 186 -6.57 -8.47 13.32
C LYS A 186 -7.55 -7.57 12.56
N LEU A 187 -8.46 -6.98 13.31
CA LEU A 187 -9.38 -5.97 12.81
C LEU A 187 -8.79 -4.60 13.11
N HIS A 188 -8.50 -3.83 12.06
CA HIS A 188 -7.97 -2.48 12.15
C HIS A 188 -9.12 -1.47 12.09
N VAL A 189 -9.07 -0.47 12.96
CA VAL A 189 -10.16 0.50 13.16
C VAL A 189 -9.73 1.88 12.69
N ALA A 190 -10.51 2.48 11.79
CA ALA A 190 -10.28 3.83 11.32
C ALA A 190 -11.49 4.73 11.61
N GLN A 191 -11.27 5.79 12.40
CA GLN A 191 -12.30 6.81 12.63
C GLN A 191 -12.50 7.65 11.37
N LYS A 192 -13.76 7.83 10.95
CA LYS A 192 -14.10 8.54 9.70
C LYS A 192 -15.33 9.43 9.88
N LYS A 193 -15.42 10.45 9.01
CA LYS A 193 -16.66 11.21 8.77
C LYS A 193 -17.52 10.39 7.81
N ILE A 194 -18.52 9.70 8.34
CA ILE A 194 -19.37 8.75 7.59
C ILE A 194 -20.73 9.41 7.36
N PRO A 195 -21.07 9.78 6.11
CA PRO A 195 -22.40 10.24 5.78
C PRO A 195 -23.45 9.19 6.20
N SER A 196 -24.47 9.63 6.92
CA SER A 196 -25.49 8.73 7.49
C SER A 196 -26.82 9.43 7.73
N VAL A 197 -27.87 8.63 7.93
CA VAL A 197 -29.23 9.10 8.26
C VAL A 197 -29.33 9.40 9.76
N ASP A 198 -29.80 10.60 10.09
CA ASP A 198 -30.05 11.03 11.47
C ASP A 198 -31.39 10.53 12.03
N LYS A 199 -31.72 10.92 13.26
CA LYS A 199 -32.97 10.54 13.95
C LYS A 199 -34.24 11.05 13.26
N ASP A 200 -34.13 12.11 12.46
CA ASP A 200 -35.24 12.70 11.70
C ASP A 200 -35.38 12.03 10.31
N GLY A 201 -34.53 11.06 10.00
CA GLY A 201 -34.52 10.38 8.72
C GLY A 201 -33.85 11.19 7.61
N VAL A 202 -33.02 12.19 7.93
CA VAL A 202 -32.31 13.02 6.96
C VAL A 202 -30.85 12.57 6.84
N ARG A 203 -30.38 12.34 5.60
CA ARG A 203 -28.98 11.98 5.35
C ARG A 203 -28.08 13.21 5.47
N ARG A 204 -27.06 13.14 6.32
CA ARG A 204 -26.11 14.24 6.57
C ARG A 204 -24.67 13.75 6.48
N THR A 205 -23.78 14.67 6.07
CA THR A 205 -22.33 14.48 6.16
C THR A 205 -21.84 15.20 7.43
N PRO A 206 -21.18 14.51 8.36
CA PRO A 206 -20.77 15.10 9.63
C PRO A 206 -19.48 15.92 9.49
N ASP A 207 -19.35 16.98 10.29
CA ASP A 207 -18.16 17.86 10.30
C ASP A 207 -16.96 17.26 11.04
N LYS A 208 -17.22 16.34 11.98
CA LYS A 208 -16.23 15.59 12.76
C LYS A 208 -16.44 14.07 12.57
N PRO A 209 -15.42 13.22 12.82
CA PRO A 209 -15.62 11.78 12.81
C PRO A 209 -16.78 11.38 13.72
N ASN A 210 -17.72 10.59 13.18
CA ASN A 210 -18.94 10.16 13.86
C ASN A 210 -19.04 8.62 13.99
N GLY A 211 -18.03 7.91 13.49
CA GLY A 211 -18.01 6.46 13.51
C GLY A 211 -16.71 5.87 13.02
N ILE A 212 -16.70 4.55 12.95
CA ILE A 212 -15.55 3.73 12.61
C ILE A 212 -15.83 2.87 11.37
N LYS A 213 -14.75 2.65 10.61
CA LYS A 213 -14.65 1.61 9.60
C LYS A 213 -13.68 0.54 10.11
N VAL A 214 -13.99 -0.71 9.79
CA VAL A 214 -13.18 -1.87 10.16
C VAL A 214 -12.61 -2.48 8.89
N GLU A 215 -11.29 -2.73 8.90
CA GLU A 215 -10.55 -3.28 7.76
C GLU A 215 -9.61 -4.38 8.24
N LYS A 216 -9.34 -5.37 7.38
CA LYS A 216 -8.24 -6.33 7.56
C LYS A 216 -7.09 -5.96 6.64
N PHE A 217 -5.86 -6.26 7.04
CA PHE A 217 -4.68 -6.07 6.18
C PHE A 217 -4.16 -7.37 5.58
N VAL A 218 -3.76 -7.29 4.31
CA VAL A 218 -3.24 -8.44 3.53
C VAL A 218 -1.97 -9.05 4.12
N PHE A 219 -1.19 -8.31 4.91
CA PHE A 219 0.04 -8.83 5.50
C PHE A 219 -0.14 -9.42 6.89
N ASP A 220 -1.33 -9.30 7.51
CA ASP A 220 -1.59 -9.86 8.84
C ASP A 220 -1.52 -11.39 8.88
N VAL A 221 -1.48 -12.04 7.71
CA VAL A 221 -1.32 -13.49 7.57
C VAL A 221 0.11 -13.98 7.69
N PHE A 222 1.12 -13.11 7.64
CA PHE A 222 2.54 -13.53 7.67
C PHE A 222 2.87 -14.38 8.90
N GLN A 223 2.16 -14.14 10.00
CA GLN A 223 2.29 -14.90 11.24
C GLN A 223 1.89 -16.38 11.13
N PHE A 224 1.16 -16.77 10.07
CA PHE A 224 0.72 -18.14 9.82
C PHE A 224 1.63 -18.87 8.82
N ALA A 225 2.68 -18.22 8.31
CA ALA A 225 3.61 -18.82 7.38
C ALA A 225 4.48 -19.86 8.08
N GLU A 226 4.62 -21.04 7.48
CA GLU A 226 5.55 -22.07 7.96
C GLU A 226 6.99 -21.71 7.56
N LYS A 227 7.16 -21.13 6.37
CA LYS A 227 8.45 -20.64 5.87
C LYS A 227 8.27 -19.30 5.17
N PHE A 228 8.57 -18.24 5.92
CA PHE A 228 8.55 -16.87 5.44
C PHE A 228 9.93 -16.39 4.99
N VAL A 229 9.99 -15.69 3.87
CA VAL A 229 11.22 -15.03 3.39
C VAL A 229 10.94 -13.59 2.95
N VAL A 230 11.99 -12.78 2.90
CA VAL A 230 11.94 -11.37 2.48
C VAL A 230 12.91 -11.14 1.33
N VAL A 231 12.46 -10.38 0.32
CA VAL A 231 13.28 -9.99 -0.82
C VAL A 231 13.39 -8.47 -0.88
N GLU A 232 14.56 -7.94 -0.61
CA GLU A 232 14.91 -6.52 -0.71
C GLU A 232 15.30 -6.17 -2.15
N VAL A 233 14.65 -5.16 -2.72
CA VAL A 233 14.86 -4.67 -4.09
C VAL A 233 15.21 -3.17 -4.10
N GLU A 234 15.79 -2.71 -5.21
CA GLU A 234 16.09 -1.29 -5.40
C GLU A 234 14.79 -0.50 -5.65
N ARG A 235 14.52 0.48 -4.78
CA ARG A 235 13.32 1.32 -4.84
C ARG A 235 13.11 1.95 -6.21
N ASN A 236 14.16 2.53 -6.78
CA ASN A 236 14.09 3.24 -8.06
C ASN A 236 13.84 2.32 -9.26
N GLU A 237 13.94 1.01 -9.10
CA GLU A 237 13.63 0.04 -10.15
C GLU A 237 12.25 -0.62 -9.97
N GLU A 238 11.76 -0.75 -8.74
CA GLU A 238 10.62 -1.61 -8.45
C GLU A 238 9.50 -0.96 -7.61
N PHE A 239 9.66 0.27 -7.10
CA PHE A 239 8.65 0.91 -6.28
C PHE A 239 8.47 2.42 -6.55
N SER A 240 7.32 2.76 -7.12
CA SER A 240 6.81 4.13 -7.18
C SER A 240 5.28 4.10 -7.09
N ALA A 241 4.75 4.44 -5.91
CA ALA A 241 3.32 4.37 -5.62
C ALA A 241 2.61 5.70 -5.92
N LEU A 242 1.57 5.65 -6.75
CA LEU A 242 0.72 6.80 -7.04
C LEU A 242 -0.33 7.00 -5.94
N LYS A 243 -0.09 7.89 -4.98
CA LYS A 243 -1.03 8.11 -3.86
C LYS A 243 -1.85 9.42 -3.94
N ASN A 244 -1.34 10.48 -4.59
CA ASN A 244 -1.93 11.82 -4.61
C ASN A 244 -1.91 12.45 -6.04
N ALA A 245 -2.81 13.39 -6.31
CA ALA A 245 -2.89 14.14 -7.57
C ALA A 245 -1.80 15.23 -7.68
N ASP A 246 -1.45 15.64 -8.90
CA ASP A 246 -0.57 16.81 -9.19
C ASP A 246 -1.19 18.16 -8.78
N GLY A 247 -2.43 18.17 -8.29
CA GLY A 247 -3.25 19.36 -8.01
C GLY A 247 -3.58 19.59 -6.53
N ALA A 248 -2.69 19.24 -5.60
CA ALA A 248 -2.70 19.87 -4.28
C ALA A 248 -2.42 21.38 -4.48
N LYS A 249 -3.31 22.24 -4.00
CA LYS A 249 -3.35 23.65 -4.40
C LYS A 249 -2.16 24.47 -3.85
N LYS A 250 -1.45 25.31 -4.63
CA LYS A 250 -1.62 25.61 -6.08
C LYS A 250 -0.62 26.68 -6.54
N ASP A 251 -0.32 26.67 -7.85
CA ASP A 251 0.05 27.88 -8.61
C ASP A 251 -0.75 27.99 -9.92
N CYS A 252 -1.20 29.21 -10.24
CA CYS A 252 -1.42 29.62 -11.62
C CYS A 252 -0.93 31.07 -11.84
N PRO A 253 -0.44 31.41 -13.05
CA PRO A 253 0.47 32.53 -13.23
C PRO A 253 -0.26 33.76 -13.77
N SER A 254 -0.57 34.74 -12.90
CA SER A 254 -0.49 36.19 -13.17
C SER A 254 -0.99 37.02 -11.97
N THR A 255 -0.04 37.40 -11.12
CA THR A 255 0.13 38.65 -10.36
C THR A 255 -1.02 39.68 -10.22
N ALA A 256 -1.28 40.12 -8.98
CA ALA A 256 -1.59 41.50 -8.53
C ALA A 256 -1.95 41.48 -7.03
N ARG A 257 -1.45 42.26 -6.06
CA ARG A 257 -0.62 43.48 -5.92
C ARG A 257 -0.11 43.58 -4.45
N GLN A 258 0.93 44.39 -4.24
CA GLN A 258 1.85 44.47 -3.08
C GLN A 258 1.36 45.08 -1.73
N MET A 259 2.15 44.74 -0.69
CA MET A 259 2.61 45.51 0.50
C MET A 259 1.80 45.53 1.83
N THR A 260 2.39 44.94 2.89
CA THR A 260 2.47 45.35 4.34
C THR A 260 2.77 44.13 5.24
N ILE A 261 3.93 43.50 5.05
CA ILE A 261 4.12 42.08 5.38
C ILE A 261 5.03 41.82 6.59
N PHE A 262 6.12 42.59 6.74
CA PHE A 262 7.16 42.24 7.71
C PHE A 262 6.75 42.49 9.18
N GLU A 263 6.11 43.64 9.45
CA GLU A 263 5.73 44.01 10.82
C GLU A 263 4.65 43.06 11.39
N LYS A 264 3.75 42.55 10.54
CA LYS A 264 2.72 41.58 10.95
C LYS A 264 3.29 40.19 11.24
N LEU A 265 4.30 39.76 10.48
CA LEU A 265 4.90 38.43 10.61
C LEU A 265 5.64 38.30 11.94
N ARG A 266 6.42 39.33 12.32
CA ARG A 266 7.17 39.33 13.57
C ARG A 266 6.25 39.33 14.80
N ASP A 267 5.19 40.13 14.78
CA ASP A 267 4.25 40.22 15.90
C ASP A 267 3.41 38.93 16.06
N HIS A 268 3.09 38.25 14.95
CA HIS A 268 2.44 36.94 14.98
C HIS A 268 3.34 35.86 15.61
N LEU A 269 4.62 35.82 15.25
CA LEU A 269 5.58 34.85 15.78
C LEU A 269 5.89 35.07 17.27
N ALA A 270 5.91 36.32 17.72
CA ALA A 270 6.10 36.66 19.13
C ALA A 270 5.00 36.12 20.05
N THR A 271 3.79 35.92 19.52
CA THR A 271 2.66 35.34 20.28
C THR A 271 2.94 33.87 20.69
N TYR A 272 3.83 33.18 19.98
CA TYR A 272 4.16 31.77 20.20
C TYR A 272 5.63 31.54 20.61
N GLY A 273 6.39 32.60 20.88
CA GLY A 273 7.81 32.53 21.27
C GLY A 273 8.75 32.06 20.15
N GLN A 274 8.40 32.33 18.89
CA GLN A 274 9.11 31.85 17.69
C GLN A 274 9.79 32.99 16.90
N GLU A 275 10.13 34.09 17.56
CA GLU A 275 10.69 35.30 16.94
C GLU A 275 12.04 35.03 16.26
N HIS A 276 12.76 34.01 16.72
CA HIS A 276 14.06 33.61 16.20
C HIS A 276 14.01 33.16 14.72
N LEU A 277 12.84 32.78 14.20
CA LEU A 277 12.68 32.37 12.81
C LEU A 277 12.90 33.50 11.81
N VAL A 278 12.74 34.76 12.23
CA VAL A 278 12.96 35.94 11.39
C VAL A 278 14.18 36.76 11.83
N GLN A 279 15.07 36.19 12.65
CA GLN A 279 16.21 36.93 13.24
C GLN A 279 17.23 37.44 12.22
N PHE A 280 17.30 36.84 11.02
CA PHE A 280 18.22 37.23 9.94
C PHE A 280 17.52 38.01 8.82
N TRP A 281 16.28 38.45 9.04
CA TRP A 281 15.43 39.01 7.98
C TRP A 281 16.10 40.16 7.21
N ASP A 282 16.83 41.05 7.88
CA ASP A 282 17.49 42.20 7.25
C ASP A 282 18.69 41.81 6.36
N GLU A 283 19.21 40.59 6.52
CA GLU A 283 20.33 40.03 5.75
C GLU A 283 19.86 39.23 4.52
N LEU A 284 18.59 38.85 4.47
CA LEU A 284 17.99 38.07 3.38
C LEU A 284 17.68 38.95 2.16
N THR A 285 17.78 38.35 0.98
CA THR A 285 17.31 38.96 -0.27
C THR A 285 15.77 38.95 -0.34
N ASP A 286 15.21 39.75 -1.25
CA ASP A 286 13.76 39.87 -1.37
C ASP A 286 13.06 38.59 -1.87
N ASP A 287 13.79 37.67 -2.50
CA ASP A 287 13.27 36.34 -2.87
C ASP A 287 13.31 35.39 -1.66
N GLU A 288 14.42 35.37 -0.90
CA GLU A 288 14.57 34.54 0.30
C GLU A 288 13.61 34.94 1.44
N ARG A 289 13.34 36.25 1.59
CA ARG A 289 12.33 36.76 2.54
C ARG A 289 10.92 36.27 2.20
N ARG A 290 10.60 36.17 0.91
CA ARG A 290 9.28 35.72 0.45
C ARG A 290 9.10 34.24 0.71
N GLU A 291 10.10 33.44 0.39
CA GLU A 291 10.10 31.99 0.64
C GLU A 291 9.95 31.69 2.14
N LEU A 292 10.79 32.30 2.99
CA LEU A 292 10.74 32.12 4.45
C LEU A 292 9.37 32.51 5.04
N GLN A 293 8.77 33.57 4.53
CA GLN A 293 7.46 34.00 4.98
C GLN A 293 6.34 33.06 4.53
N GLU A 294 6.40 32.58 3.29
CA GLU A 294 5.42 31.64 2.75
C GLU A 294 5.45 30.35 3.58
N ASP A 295 6.64 29.84 3.89
CA ASP A 295 6.84 28.69 4.77
C ASP A 295 6.24 28.91 6.16
N ILE A 296 6.53 30.05 6.80
CA ILE A 296 6.02 30.33 8.15
C ILE A 296 4.49 30.45 8.18
N ASN A 297 3.88 31.03 7.14
CA ASN A 297 2.43 31.20 7.05
C ASN A 297 1.69 29.95 6.56
N GLU A 298 2.40 28.94 6.05
CA GLU A 298 1.81 27.65 5.67
C GLU A 298 1.35 26.86 6.90
N PHE A 299 1.92 27.16 8.08
CA PHE A 299 1.61 26.48 9.33
C PHE A 299 0.68 27.32 10.22
N ASP A 300 -0.45 26.73 10.64
CA ASP A 300 -1.23 27.27 11.77
C ASP A 300 -0.47 27.01 13.07
N LEU A 301 0.26 28.02 13.55
CA LEU A 301 1.18 27.88 14.68
C LEU A 301 0.46 27.58 16.01
N GLU A 302 -0.81 27.97 16.16
CA GLU A 302 -1.64 27.61 17.31
C GLU A 302 -2.02 26.11 17.26
N GLU A 303 -2.35 25.62 16.06
CA GLU A 303 -2.66 24.21 15.81
C GLU A 303 -1.41 23.32 15.94
N VAL A 304 -0.25 23.72 15.42
CA VAL A 304 1.02 22.97 15.52
C VAL A 304 1.46 22.79 16.97
N HIS A 305 1.39 23.85 17.78
CA HIS A 305 1.73 23.78 19.21
C HIS A 305 0.75 22.88 20.00
N THR A 306 -0.52 22.88 19.59
CA THR A 306 -1.57 22.05 20.20
C THR A 306 -1.48 20.58 19.75
N ILE A 307 -1.12 20.31 18.49
CA ILE A 307 -0.82 18.97 17.96
C ILE A 307 0.38 18.37 18.68
N PHE A 308 1.44 19.14 18.89
CA PHE A 308 2.63 18.67 19.59
C PHE A 308 2.31 18.23 21.04
N ARG A 309 1.56 19.05 21.80
CA ARG A 309 1.16 18.67 23.18
C ARG A 309 0.20 17.47 23.22
N ARG A 310 -0.70 17.33 22.25
CA ARG A 310 -1.65 16.21 22.19
C ARG A 310 -1.02 14.90 21.71
N ALA A 311 -0.03 14.98 20.81
CA ALA A 311 0.75 13.82 20.37
C ALA A 311 1.56 13.22 21.54
N ILE A 312 2.15 14.07 22.39
CA ILE A 312 2.92 13.64 23.56
C ILE A 312 2.06 12.95 24.63
N ALA A 313 0.78 13.34 24.79
CA ALA A 313 -0.10 12.81 25.84
C ALA A 313 -0.80 11.48 25.48
N GLY A 314 -0.82 11.05 24.21
CA GLY A 314 -1.49 9.83 23.75
C GLY A 314 -0.58 8.62 23.55
N LEU A 315 0.74 8.76 23.71
CA LEU A 315 1.74 7.74 23.37
C LEU A 315 2.18 6.84 24.54
N GLN A 316 1.76 7.12 25.77
CA GLN A 316 2.49 6.66 26.97
C GLN A 316 2.13 5.28 27.56
N ASP A 317 1.21 4.49 27.02
CA ASP A 317 0.87 3.18 27.67
C ASP A 317 0.75 1.93 26.77
N ALA A 318 0.64 2.08 25.44
CA ALA A 318 0.52 0.93 24.52
C ALA A 318 1.79 0.64 23.71
N SER A 319 2.64 1.64 23.47
CA SER A 319 3.79 1.51 22.56
C SER A 319 5.05 0.92 23.20
N GLU A 320 5.25 1.12 24.51
CA GLU A 320 6.43 0.59 25.22
C GLU A 320 6.48 -0.94 25.21
N LYS A 321 5.34 -1.63 25.25
CA LYS A 321 5.30 -3.11 25.25
C LYS A 321 5.60 -3.73 23.88
N LEU A 322 5.20 -3.08 22.79
CA LEU A 322 5.45 -3.58 21.43
C LEU A 322 6.95 -3.49 21.10
N ASP A 323 7.60 -2.39 21.49
CA ASP A 323 9.03 -2.17 21.27
C ASP A 323 9.91 -3.27 21.87
N ASP A 324 9.58 -3.73 23.09
CA ASP A 324 10.36 -4.75 23.78
C ASP A 324 10.27 -6.13 23.10
N GLN A 325 9.23 -6.36 22.30
CA GLN A 325 8.97 -7.61 21.57
C GLN A 325 9.43 -7.54 20.11
N LEU A 326 9.78 -6.35 19.62
CA LEU A 326 10.07 -6.08 18.23
C LEU A 326 11.50 -6.54 17.87
N GLN A 327 11.60 -7.44 16.89
CA GLN A 327 12.86 -7.96 16.39
C GLN A 327 12.97 -7.74 14.87
N PRO A 328 14.15 -7.35 14.34
CA PRO A 328 14.32 -7.24 12.90
C PRO A 328 14.23 -8.62 12.25
N MET A 329 13.96 -8.64 10.94
CA MET A 329 13.99 -9.89 10.19
C MET A 329 15.39 -10.54 10.25
N PRO A 330 15.50 -11.85 10.53
CA PRO A 330 16.77 -12.56 10.47
C PRO A 330 17.41 -12.45 9.09
N GLU A 331 18.70 -12.12 9.02
CA GLU A 331 19.38 -11.92 7.73
C GLU A 331 19.41 -13.19 6.87
N SER A 332 19.36 -14.37 7.48
CA SER A 332 19.26 -15.66 6.77
C SER A 332 17.94 -15.85 6.02
N LEU A 333 16.90 -15.08 6.35
CA LEU A 333 15.59 -15.09 5.68
C LEU A 333 15.41 -13.91 4.72
N CYS A 334 16.43 -13.05 4.58
CA CYS A 334 16.40 -11.85 3.77
C CYS A 334 17.40 -11.97 2.62
N MET A 335 16.90 -12.02 1.38
CA MET A 335 17.74 -11.86 0.18
C MET A 335 17.68 -10.40 -0.29
N SER A 336 18.82 -9.84 -0.70
CA SER A 336 18.86 -8.53 -1.36
C SER A 336 19.31 -8.71 -2.79
N VAL A 337 18.50 -8.26 -3.75
CA VAL A 337 18.80 -8.40 -5.17
C VAL A 337 20.13 -7.73 -5.51
N LYS A 338 20.41 -6.57 -4.92
CA LYS A 338 21.67 -5.83 -5.13
C LYS A 338 22.91 -6.54 -4.59
N ARG A 339 22.77 -7.26 -3.47
CA ARG A 339 23.91 -7.89 -2.77
C ARG A 339 24.09 -9.37 -3.12
N THR A 340 23.17 -9.95 -3.89
CA THR A 340 23.23 -11.37 -4.28
C THR A 340 24.13 -11.55 -5.50
N ASP A 341 24.86 -12.67 -5.53
CA ASP A 341 25.70 -13.02 -6.66
C ASP A 341 24.89 -13.08 -7.98
N PRO A 342 25.35 -12.44 -9.07
CA PRO A 342 24.61 -12.41 -10.34
C PRO A 342 24.36 -13.79 -10.97
N THR A 343 25.19 -14.80 -10.69
CA THR A 343 24.97 -16.17 -11.17
C THR A 343 23.81 -16.80 -10.42
N LEU A 344 23.77 -16.64 -9.10
CA LEU A 344 22.66 -17.11 -8.28
C LEU A 344 21.34 -16.38 -8.62
N LEU A 345 21.38 -15.08 -8.92
CA LEU A 345 20.19 -14.36 -9.40
C LEU A 345 19.66 -14.93 -10.72
N ARG A 346 20.55 -15.33 -11.65
CA ARG A 346 20.15 -15.98 -12.90
C ARG A 346 19.57 -17.37 -12.67
N GLU A 347 20.01 -18.09 -11.64
CA GLU A 347 19.39 -19.37 -11.25
C GLU A 347 17.97 -19.14 -10.74
N TYR A 348 17.75 -18.13 -9.90
CA TYR A 348 16.40 -17.75 -9.46
C TYR A 348 15.54 -17.32 -10.65
N GLU A 349 16.03 -16.45 -11.52
CA GLU A 349 15.30 -16.01 -12.71
C GLU A 349 14.93 -17.20 -13.61
N SER A 350 15.87 -18.11 -13.86
CA SER A 350 15.63 -19.31 -14.67
C SER A 350 14.56 -20.20 -14.04
N GLU A 351 14.59 -20.35 -12.71
CA GLU A 351 13.58 -21.12 -12.01
C GLU A 351 12.20 -20.43 -12.07
N GLY A 352 12.12 -19.12 -11.84
CA GLY A 352 10.86 -18.38 -11.96
C GLY A 352 10.27 -18.44 -13.36
N LEU A 353 11.09 -18.29 -14.41
CA LEU A 353 10.65 -18.44 -15.79
C LEU A 353 10.15 -19.85 -16.09
N ARG A 354 10.77 -20.89 -15.51
CA ARG A 354 10.28 -22.27 -15.62
C ARG A 354 8.89 -22.42 -15.00
N GLN A 355 8.66 -21.85 -13.82
CA GLN A 355 7.37 -21.92 -13.14
C GLN A 355 6.27 -21.17 -13.91
N VAL A 356 6.61 -20.03 -14.54
CA VAL A 356 5.71 -19.31 -15.45
C VAL A 356 5.37 -20.16 -16.67
N ALA A 357 6.38 -20.73 -17.34
CA ALA A 357 6.18 -21.54 -18.55
C ALA A 357 5.35 -22.80 -18.30
N GLN A 358 5.38 -23.32 -17.08
CA GLN A 358 4.57 -24.47 -16.65
C GLN A 358 3.12 -24.10 -16.29
N GLY A 359 2.76 -22.81 -16.28
CA GLY A 359 1.43 -22.33 -15.90
C GLY A 359 1.17 -22.38 -14.38
N TYR A 360 2.21 -22.49 -13.56
CA TYR A 360 2.09 -22.60 -12.10
C TYR A 360 2.01 -21.25 -11.39
N VAL A 361 2.17 -20.14 -12.10
CA VAL A 361 2.20 -18.78 -11.56
C VAL A 361 0.90 -18.04 -11.91
N GLY A 362 0.21 -17.55 -10.89
CA GLY A 362 -0.85 -16.56 -11.01
C GLY A 362 -0.42 -15.19 -10.48
N VAL A 363 -1.11 -14.15 -10.92
CA VAL A 363 -0.98 -12.78 -10.40
C VAL A 363 -2.30 -12.39 -9.76
N LEU A 364 -2.24 -11.73 -8.60
CA LEU A 364 -3.41 -11.25 -7.89
C LEU A 364 -3.33 -9.74 -7.73
N LEU A 365 -4.11 -9.02 -8.53
CA LEU A 365 -4.16 -7.57 -8.45
C LEU A 365 -5.20 -7.08 -7.44
N MET A 366 -4.76 -6.31 -6.45
CA MET A 366 -5.64 -5.59 -5.52
C MET A 366 -6.03 -4.24 -6.14
N ALA A 367 -7.18 -4.22 -6.81
CA ALA A 367 -7.70 -3.08 -7.58
C ALA A 367 -9.06 -2.55 -7.06
N GLY A 368 -9.33 -2.71 -5.75
CA GLY A 368 -10.58 -2.25 -5.12
C GLY A 368 -10.71 -0.72 -5.01
N GLY A 369 -9.62 0.03 -5.16
CA GLY A 369 -9.56 1.48 -4.92
C GLY A 369 -10.03 2.35 -6.09
N GLN A 370 -10.79 3.39 -5.75
CA GLN A 370 -11.11 4.51 -6.66
C GLN A 370 -9.91 5.46 -6.78
N GLY A 371 -9.75 6.09 -7.95
CA GLY A 371 -8.70 7.08 -8.24
C GLY A 371 -8.94 8.47 -7.62
N THR A 372 -9.90 8.64 -6.71
CA THR A 372 -10.40 9.96 -6.28
C THR A 372 -9.31 10.86 -5.70
N ARG A 373 -8.31 10.28 -5.00
CA ARG A 373 -7.14 11.03 -4.47
C ARG A 373 -6.21 11.55 -5.56
N LEU A 374 -6.29 10.99 -6.76
CA LEU A 374 -5.59 11.45 -7.98
C LEU A 374 -6.44 12.47 -8.77
N GLY A 375 -7.59 12.90 -8.24
CA GLY A 375 -8.54 13.72 -8.99
C GLY A 375 -9.28 12.95 -10.09
N PHE A 376 -9.29 11.61 -10.02
CA PHE A 376 -9.84 10.73 -11.04
C PHE A 376 -11.04 9.93 -10.50
N ASN A 377 -12.19 10.02 -11.17
CA ASN A 377 -13.47 9.47 -10.67
C ASN A 377 -13.76 8.02 -11.11
N HIS A 378 -12.73 7.28 -11.52
CA HIS A 378 -12.84 5.90 -11.99
C HIS A 378 -11.90 4.98 -11.19
N PRO A 379 -12.02 3.63 -11.33
CA PRO A 379 -11.07 2.69 -10.74
C PRO A 379 -9.62 3.11 -11.01
N LYS A 380 -8.79 3.02 -9.97
CA LYS A 380 -7.40 3.52 -10.02
C LYS A 380 -6.58 2.90 -11.15
N GLY A 381 -6.81 1.63 -11.48
CA GLY A 381 -6.12 0.95 -12.58
C GLY A 381 -6.37 1.55 -13.97
N MET A 382 -7.46 2.32 -14.15
CA MET A 382 -7.77 3.02 -15.40
C MET A 382 -7.01 4.36 -15.53
N TYR A 383 -6.22 4.75 -14.53
CA TYR A 383 -5.52 6.03 -14.53
C TYR A 383 -4.36 6.03 -15.52
N ASP A 384 -4.31 7.04 -16.40
CA ASP A 384 -3.16 7.37 -17.23
C ASP A 384 -2.17 8.18 -16.39
N VAL A 385 -0.99 7.61 -16.22
CA VAL A 385 0.08 8.16 -15.37
C VAL A 385 0.94 9.21 -16.08
N GLY A 386 0.52 9.66 -17.28
CA GLY A 386 1.18 10.74 -18.00
C GLY A 386 2.43 10.33 -18.78
N LEU A 387 2.64 9.02 -19.01
CA LEU A 387 3.71 8.56 -19.89
C LEU A 387 3.44 9.01 -21.33
N PRO A 388 4.49 9.20 -22.17
CA PRO A 388 4.30 9.52 -23.58
C PRO A 388 3.41 8.52 -24.33
N SER A 389 3.39 7.27 -23.87
CA SER A 389 2.56 6.19 -24.41
C SER A 389 1.08 6.27 -24.02
N ARG A 390 0.70 7.12 -23.05
CA ARG A 390 -0.67 7.29 -22.51
C ARG A 390 -1.29 6.01 -21.93
N LYS A 391 -0.44 5.02 -21.58
CA LYS A 391 -0.88 3.72 -21.09
C LYS A 391 -1.41 3.85 -19.66
N THR A 392 -2.53 3.18 -19.41
CA THR A 392 -3.11 3.06 -18.07
C THR A 392 -2.34 2.05 -17.22
N LEU A 393 -2.51 2.10 -15.90
CA LEU A 393 -1.91 1.12 -14.99
C LEU A 393 -2.30 -0.33 -15.33
N PHE A 394 -3.56 -0.59 -15.71
CA PHE A 394 -3.99 -1.92 -16.16
C PHE A 394 -3.27 -2.36 -17.43
N GLN A 395 -3.16 -1.47 -18.43
CA GLN A 395 -2.47 -1.79 -19.68
C GLN A 395 -0.99 -2.11 -19.45
N ILE A 396 -0.30 -1.33 -18.62
CA ILE A 396 1.13 -1.55 -18.32
C ILE A 396 1.33 -2.93 -17.70
N GLN A 397 0.47 -3.34 -16.77
CA GLN A 397 0.56 -4.65 -16.12
C GLN A 397 0.24 -5.80 -17.08
N ALA A 398 -0.80 -5.68 -17.89
CA ALA A 398 -1.16 -6.69 -18.89
C ALA A 398 -0.03 -6.91 -19.91
N GLU A 399 0.57 -5.83 -20.41
CA GLU A 399 1.70 -5.92 -21.33
C GLU A 399 2.95 -6.54 -20.69
N ARG A 400 3.18 -6.32 -19.39
CA ARG A 400 4.25 -6.97 -18.63
C ARG A 400 4.02 -8.48 -18.51
N ILE A 401 2.79 -8.91 -18.23
CA ILE A 401 2.41 -10.33 -18.21
C ILE A 401 2.71 -10.97 -19.57
N ARG A 402 2.22 -10.38 -20.66
CA ARG A 402 2.47 -10.89 -22.02
C ARG A 402 3.96 -10.94 -22.38
N LYS A 403 4.74 -9.96 -21.92
CA LYS A 403 6.19 -9.97 -22.14
C LYS A 403 6.84 -11.09 -21.35
N LEU A 404 6.42 -11.33 -20.11
CA LEU A 404 6.95 -12.38 -19.27
C LEU A 404 6.62 -13.78 -19.81
N GLU A 405 5.39 -14.04 -20.25
CA GLU A 405 5.01 -15.30 -20.90
C GLU A 405 5.91 -15.60 -22.13
N ARG A 406 6.18 -14.59 -22.95
CA ARG A 406 7.13 -14.72 -24.07
C ARG A 406 8.56 -15.00 -23.60
N LEU A 407 9.04 -14.31 -22.57
CA LEU A 407 10.38 -14.56 -22.03
C LEU A 407 10.51 -15.98 -21.46
N ALA A 408 9.45 -16.46 -20.79
CA ALA A 408 9.38 -17.82 -20.26
C ALA A 408 9.38 -18.86 -21.40
N HIS A 409 8.64 -18.58 -22.47
CA HIS A 409 8.67 -19.39 -23.69
C HIS A 409 10.06 -19.41 -24.34
N ASP A 410 10.67 -18.24 -24.55
CA ASP A 410 12.01 -18.13 -25.16
C ASP A 410 13.07 -18.89 -24.33
N ALA A 411 12.93 -18.90 -23.00
CA ALA A 411 13.86 -19.57 -22.10
C ALA A 411 13.66 -21.09 -22.00
N THR A 412 12.44 -21.60 -22.19
CA THR A 412 12.08 -23.01 -21.88
C THR A 412 11.56 -23.81 -23.07
N GLY A 413 11.12 -23.14 -24.13
CA GLY A 413 10.40 -23.72 -25.27
C GLY A 413 8.95 -24.13 -24.96
N GLN A 414 8.44 -23.91 -23.74
CA GLN A 414 7.08 -24.26 -23.34
C GLN A 414 6.16 -23.02 -23.41
N GLU A 415 4.91 -23.22 -23.81
CA GLU A 415 3.91 -22.16 -23.83
C GLU A 415 3.05 -22.28 -22.56
N GLY A 416 3.22 -21.32 -21.65
CA GLY A 416 2.46 -21.22 -20.40
C GLY A 416 1.79 -19.86 -20.30
N HIS A 417 0.68 -19.81 -19.57
CA HIS A 417 -0.11 -18.60 -19.38
C HIS A 417 -0.21 -18.25 -17.89
N ILE A 418 -0.21 -16.96 -17.59
CA ILE A 418 -0.37 -16.44 -16.23
C ILE A 418 -1.84 -16.06 -16.04
N THR A 419 -2.51 -16.74 -15.11
CA THR A 419 -3.86 -16.33 -14.65
C THR A 419 -3.75 -15.04 -13.82
N TRP A 420 -4.63 -14.06 -14.06
CA TRP A 420 -4.58 -12.71 -13.48
C TRP A 420 -5.87 -12.25 -12.78
#